data_AF-A0A5E6T8E4-F1
#
_entry.id   AF-A0A5E6T8E4-F1
#
_cell.length_a   1.000
_cell.length_b   1.000
_cell.length_c   1.000
_cell.angle_alpha   90.00
_cell.angle_beta   90.00
_cell.angle_gamma   90.00
#
_symmetry.space_group_name_H-M   'P 1'
#
loop_
_entity.id
_entity.type
_entity.pdbx_description
1 polymer ?
#
loop_
_entity_poly.entity_id
_entity_poly.type
_entity_poly.pdbx_seq_one_letter_code
_entity_poly.pdbx_strand_id
1 'polypeptide(L)'
;MKLLTTLWSVISPDRRPEWEKAREREFILAANSLKTLKVTPEGGMSIDPEELRDQIVASREQLKHLVHKPRAPSQPFKAVADLQVEQEAESCVAASVDALDCIEVVAWRRMASGSSVRYVCLQSLKTGKCAVASASLFTGDAHNLPPWVDANTDRQVADALRRSKLQWFGTVGEAMDSWDSNL
;
A
#
# COMPACT_ATOMS: atom_id res chain seq x y z
N MET A 1 16.40 -23.45 36.24
CA MET A 1 15.86 -22.77 35.03
C MET A 1 15.27 -23.75 34.02
N LYS A 2 16.01 -24.73 33.47
CA LYS A 2 15.51 -25.65 32.40
C LYS A 2 14.36 -26.60 32.81
N LEU A 3 14.27 -26.98 34.09
CA LEU A 3 13.18 -27.84 34.62
C LEU A 3 11.85 -27.07 34.76
N LEU A 4 11.91 -25.77 35.07
CA LEU A 4 10.72 -24.94 35.23
C LEU A 4 10.09 -24.60 33.87
N THR A 5 10.92 -24.33 32.84
CA THR A 5 10.43 -24.04 31.48
C THR A 5 9.78 -25.26 30.82
N THR A 6 10.28 -26.47 31.10
CA THR A 6 9.70 -27.72 30.60
C THR A 6 8.36 -28.03 31.27
N LEU A 7 8.26 -27.90 32.60
CA LEU A 7 6.96 -28.03 33.29
C LEU A 7 5.95 -26.97 32.84
N TRP A 8 6.38 -25.72 32.63
CA TRP A 8 5.47 -24.65 32.17
C TRP A 8 4.95 -24.88 30.75
N SER A 9 5.77 -25.44 29.86
CA SER A 9 5.37 -25.80 28.49
C SER A 9 4.34 -26.94 28.44
N VAL A 10 4.27 -27.77 29.48
CA VAL A 10 3.26 -28.84 29.63
C VAL A 10 1.95 -28.28 30.20
N ILE A 11 2.03 -27.31 31.10
CA ILE A 11 0.86 -26.70 31.76
C ILE A 11 0.20 -25.64 30.87
N SER A 12 0.98 -24.89 30.09
CA SER A 12 0.50 -23.90 29.12
C SER A 12 1.18 -24.14 27.76
N PRO A 13 0.74 -25.16 27.00
CA PRO A 13 1.30 -25.43 25.70
C PRO A 13 0.97 -24.29 24.74
N ASP A 14 1.99 -23.81 24.03
CA ASP A 14 1.79 -22.83 22.96
C ASP A 14 0.97 -23.47 21.83
N ARG A 15 -0.30 -23.05 21.73
CA ARG A 15 -1.27 -23.56 20.75
C ARG A 15 -1.16 -22.91 19.38
N ARG A 16 -0.23 -21.96 19.20
CA ARG A 16 -0.03 -21.30 17.91
C ARG A 16 0.44 -22.32 16.85
N PRO A 17 0.03 -22.15 15.58
CA PRO A 17 0.52 -22.95 14.47
C PRO A 17 2.05 -23.01 14.40
N GLU A 18 2.60 -24.14 13.95
CA GLU A 18 4.06 -24.30 13.85
C GLU A 18 4.72 -23.29 12.90
N TRP A 19 4.01 -22.80 11.87
CA TRP A 19 4.53 -21.75 11.00
C TRP A 19 4.69 -20.39 11.72
N GLU A 20 3.84 -20.08 12.71
CA GLU A 20 3.97 -18.86 13.52
C GLU A 20 5.18 -18.97 14.44
N LYS A 21 5.36 -20.13 15.10
CA LYS A 21 6.52 -20.40 15.95
C LYS A 21 7.83 -20.37 15.16
N ALA A 22 7.82 -20.95 13.96
CA ALA A 22 8.97 -20.92 13.06
C ALA A 22 9.32 -19.48 12.67
N ARG A 23 8.33 -18.69 12.25
CA ARG A 23 8.50 -17.27 11.91
C ARG A 23 9.02 -16.45 13.09
N GLU A 24 8.51 -16.68 14.29
CA GLU A 24 8.99 -16.00 15.51
C GLU A 24 10.44 -16.37 15.82
N ARG A 25 10.82 -17.65 15.69
CA ARG A 25 12.21 -18.09 15.86
C ARG A 25 13.14 -17.46 14.83
N GLU A 26 12.73 -17.43 13.56
CA GLU A 26 13.48 -16.78 12.49
C GLU A 26 13.66 -15.29 12.76
N PHE A 27 12.60 -14.62 13.22
CA PHE A 27 12.66 -13.21 13.62
C PHE A 27 13.64 -12.98 14.77
N ILE A 28 13.57 -13.80 15.83
CA ILE A 28 14.47 -13.70 16.98
C ILE A 28 15.92 -13.95 16.55
N LEU A 29 16.18 -14.95 15.70
CA LEU A 29 17.51 -15.23 15.17
C LEU A 29 18.05 -14.06 14.34
N ALA A 30 17.21 -13.48 13.49
CA ALA A 30 17.58 -12.31 12.70
C ALA A 30 17.86 -11.09 13.59
N ALA A 31 16.99 -10.81 14.58
CA ALA A 31 17.19 -9.71 15.51
C ALA A 31 18.49 -9.89 16.32
N ASN A 32 18.75 -11.10 16.83
CA ASN A 32 19.97 -11.41 17.58
C ASN A 32 21.25 -11.40 16.71
N SER A 33 21.12 -11.44 15.38
CA SER A 33 22.26 -11.31 14.48
C SER A 33 22.74 -9.87 14.29
N LEU A 34 21.92 -8.87 14.67
CA LEU A 34 22.26 -7.46 14.62
C LEU A 34 23.26 -7.13 15.74
N LYS A 35 24.40 -6.57 15.38
CA LYS A 35 25.53 -6.33 16.28
C LYS A 35 25.28 -5.14 17.21
N THR A 36 24.59 -4.12 16.74
CA THR A 36 24.37 -2.87 17.48
C THR A 36 23.04 -2.83 18.21
N LEU A 37 22.20 -3.86 18.04
CA LEU A 37 20.93 -3.97 18.75
C LEU A 37 21.17 -4.10 20.26
N LYS A 38 20.65 -3.14 21.02
CA LYS A 38 20.69 -3.12 22.48
C LYS A 38 19.30 -2.90 23.05
N VAL A 39 19.03 -3.57 24.17
CA VAL A 39 17.79 -3.42 24.94
C VAL A 39 18.15 -2.94 26.34
N THR A 40 17.52 -1.86 26.80
CA THR A 40 17.70 -1.35 28.16
C THR A 40 16.80 -2.10 29.15
N PRO A 41 17.14 -2.13 30.44
CA PRO A 41 16.29 -2.74 31.47
C PRO A 41 14.87 -2.17 31.52
N GLU A 42 14.69 -0.90 31.12
CA GLU A 42 13.40 -0.20 31.05
C GLU A 42 12.60 -0.54 29.78
N GLY A 43 13.13 -1.41 28.91
CA GLY A 43 12.49 -1.81 27.67
C GLY A 43 12.77 -0.89 26.48
N GLY A 44 13.70 0.07 26.60
CA GLY A 44 14.14 0.88 25.47
C GLY A 44 14.97 0.06 24.49
N MET A 45 14.79 0.25 23.19
CA MET A 45 15.56 -0.42 22.14
C MET A 45 16.40 0.61 21.38
N SER A 46 17.68 0.32 21.17
CA SER A 46 18.57 1.13 20.34
C SER A 46 19.32 0.26 19.33
N ILE A 47 19.55 0.83 18.15
CA ILE A 47 20.24 0.19 17.03
C ILE A 47 20.95 1.28 16.22
N ASP A 48 22.11 0.95 15.65
CA ASP A 48 22.80 1.85 14.74
C ASP A 48 22.03 1.93 13.41
N PRO A 49 21.58 3.11 12.98
CA PRO A 49 20.88 3.26 11.70
C PRO A 49 21.73 2.85 10.50
N GLU A 50 23.06 2.94 10.57
CA GLU A 50 23.93 2.55 9.46
C GLU A 50 23.98 1.03 9.28
N GLU A 51 23.96 0.25 10.38
CA GLU A 51 23.87 -1.21 10.29
C GLU A 51 22.58 -1.66 9.61
N LEU A 52 21.46 -0.99 9.90
CA LEU A 52 20.19 -1.26 9.22
C LEU A 52 20.26 -0.95 7.71
N ARG A 53 20.91 0.16 7.33
CA ARG A 53 21.07 0.53 5.92
C ARG A 53 21.87 -0.52 5.18
N ASP A 54 23.00 -0.95 5.74
CA ASP A 54 23.86 -1.97 5.14
C ASP A 54 23.10 -3.30 4.95
N GLN A 55 22.36 -3.73 5.97
CA GLN A 55 21.56 -4.95 5.90
C GLN A 55 20.47 -4.88 4.82
N ILE A 56 19.82 -3.73 4.66
CA ILE A 56 18.80 -3.51 3.61
C ILE A 56 19.45 -3.53 2.23
N VAL A 57 20.59 -2.86 2.05
CA VAL A 57 21.31 -2.83 0.77
C VAL A 57 21.76 -4.23 0.37
N ALA A 58 22.40 -4.97 1.28
CA ALA A 58 22.84 -6.34 1.04
C ALA A 58 21.66 -7.26 0.69
N SER A 59 20.54 -7.16 1.42
CA SER A 59 19.33 -7.94 1.13
C SER A 59 18.76 -7.61 -0.25
N ARG A 60 18.73 -6.32 -0.64
CA ARG A 60 18.27 -5.88 -1.96
C ARG A 60 19.17 -6.42 -3.08
N GLU A 61 20.47 -6.44 -2.86
CA GLU A 61 21.42 -7.00 -3.83
C GLU A 61 21.21 -8.50 -4.03
N GLN A 62 21.07 -9.26 -2.94
CA GLN A 62 20.77 -10.70 -2.98
C GLN A 62 19.44 -11.00 -3.70
N LEU A 63 18.42 -10.19 -3.43
CA LEU A 63 17.06 -10.37 -3.96
C LEU A 63 16.82 -9.65 -5.30
N LYS A 64 17.87 -9.08 -5.91
CA LYS A 64 17.77 -8.38 -7.20
C LYS A 64 17.18 -9.25 -8.32
N HIS A 65 17.31 -10.57 -8.21
CA HIS A 65 16.76 -11.54 -9.15
C HIS A 65 15.22 -11.66 -9.08
N LEU A 66 14.59 -11.30 -7.95
CA LEU A 66 13.14 -11.30 -7.79
C LEU A 66 12.48 -10.06 -8.41
N VAL A 67 13.25 -9.00 -8.65
CA VAL A 67 12.75 -7.77 -9.26
C VAL A 67 12.76 -7.96 -10.78
N HIS A 68 11.57 -7.93 -11.39
CA HIS A 68 11.42 -7.97 -12.83
C HIS A 68 12.20 -6.81 -13.46
N LYS A 69 13.17 -7.12 -14.34
CA LYS A 69 13.86 -6.07 -15.11
C LYS A 69 12.83 -5.46 -16.06
N PRO A 70 12.62 -4.13 -16.04
CA PRO A 70 11.79 -3.50 -17.06
C PRO A 70 12.36 -3.89 -18.42
N ARG A 71 11.49 -4.43 -19.28
CA ARG A 71 11.80 -4.76 -20.67
C ARG A 71 12.43 -3.50 -21.29
N ALA A 72 13.65 -3.63 -21.82
CA ALA A 72 14.26 -2.56 -22.61
C ALA A 72 13.22 -2.07 -23.65
N PRO A 73 13.10 -0.75 -23.89
CA PRO A 73 12.03 -0.20 -24.73
C PRO A 73 12.11 -0.89 -26.09
N SER A 74 11.21 -1.83 -26.31
CA SER A 74 11.14 -2.62 -27.52
C SER A 74 10.55 -1.73 -28.58
N GLN A 75 11.43 -1.20 -29.43
CA GLN A 75 11.17 -0.56 -30.71
C GLN A 75 10.21 0.65 -30.71
N PRO A 76 10.57 1.75 -31.40
CA PRO A 76 9.58 2.79 -31.68
C PRO A 76 8.45 2.16 -32.51
N PHE A 77 7.24 2.23 -31.98
CA PHE A 77 6.00 1.83 -32.64
C PHE A 77 5.95 2.52 -34.01
N LYS A 78 6.04 1.72 -35.08
CA LYS A 78 5.85 2.20 -36.44
C LYS A 78 4.34 2.36 -36.63
N ALA A 79 3.87 3.61 -36.60
CA ALA A 79 2.51 3.94 -36.99
C ALA A 79 2.30 3.51 -38.45
N VAL A 80 1.44 2.50 -38.67
CA VAL A 80 0.92 2.19 -39.99
C VAL A 80 -0.46 2.81 -40.04
N ALA A 81 -0.54 3.91 -40.79
CA ALA A 81 -1.79 4.45 -41.28
C ALA A 81 -2.41 3.47 -42.29
N ASP A 82 -3.74 3.50 -42.32
CA ASP A 82 -4.64 2.94 -43.33
C ASP A 82 -4.84 1.41 -43.35
N LEU A 83 -5.99 0.98 -42.82
CA LEU A 83 -7.06 0.46 -43.69
C LEU A 83 -8.40 0.44 -42.91
N GLN A 84 -9.35 1.26 -43.35
CA GLN A 84 -10.78 1.03 -43.15
C GLN A 84 -11.27 0.08 -44.24
N VAL A 85 -11.94 -1.02 -43.88
CA VAL A 85 -13.15 -1.53 -44.55
C VAL A 85 -13.96 -2.34 -43.52
N GLU A 86 -15.26 -2.09 -43.51
CA GLU A 86 -16.31 -2.59 -42.61
C GLU A 86 -16.59 -4.11 -42.72
N GLN A 87 -17.16 -4.68 -41.64
CA GLN A 87 -18.56 -5.18 -41.61
C GLN A 87 -18.76 -6.52 -40.83
N GLU A 88 -19.50 -6.36 -39.74
CA GLU A 88 -20.48 -7.25 -39.06
C GLU A 88 -20.16 -8.68 -38.56
N ALA A 89 -20.56 -8.83 -37.29
CA ALA A 89 -21.14 -9.98 -36.60
C ALA A 89 -20.24 -11.17 -36.25
N GLU A 90 -19.82 -11.22 -34.99
CA GLU A 90 -20.51 -12.05 -33.99
C GLU A 90 -20.10 -11.65 -32.57
N SER A 91 -21.11 -11.51 -31.72
CA SER A 91 -21.01 -11.01 -30.36
C SER A 91 -20.22 -11.96 -29.45
N CYS A 92 -19.14 -11.46 -28.89
CA CYS A 92 -18.73 -11.86 -27.56
C CYS A 92 -18.38 -10.58 -26.80
N VAL A 93 -19.29 -10.14 -25.92
CA VAL A 93 -19.07 -9.00 -25.01
C VAL A 93 -18.00 -9.44 -24.00
N ALA A 94 -16.75 -9.43 -24.43
CA ALA A 94 -15.66 -9.14 -23.52
C ALA A 94 -15.77 -7.64 -23.27
N ALA A 95 -16.27 -7.25 -22.10
CA ALA A 95 -16.16 -5.87 -21.65
C ALA A 95 -14.68 -5.48 -21.76
N SER A 96 -14.33 -4.78 -22.82
CA SER A 96 -13.07 -4.07 -22.91
C SER A 96 -13.12 -3.08 -21.76
N VAL A 97 -12.48 -3.42 -20.64
CA VAL A 97 -12.25 -2.45 -19.59
C VAL A 97 -11.35 -1.43 -20.25
N ASP A 98 -11.95 -0.34 -20.74
CA ASP A 98 -11.22 0.80 -21.25
C ASP A 98 -10.15 1.12 -20.22
N ALA A 99 -8.88 1.07 -20.63
CA ALA A 99 -7.78 1.44 -19.77
C ALA A 99 -8.09 2.83 -19.22
N LEU A 100 -8.26 2.88 -17.89
CA LEU A 100 -8.68 4.08 -17.18
C LEU A 100 -7.42 4.81 -16.74
N ASP A 101 -6.97 5.74 -17.58
CA ASP A 101 -5.84 6.60 -17.27
C ASP A 101 -6.27 7.70 -16.30
N CYS A 102 -5.70 7.68 -15.10
CA CYS A 102 -6.00 8.64 -14.03
C CYS A 102 -4.73 9.24 -13.46
N ILE A 103 -4.85 10.47 -12.94
CA ILE A 103 -3.85 11.08 -12.07
C ILE A 103 -4.38 11.14 -10.64
N GLU A 104 -3.46 11.09 -9.69
CA GLU A 104 -3.77 11.34 -8.28
C GLU A 104 -3.83 12.85 -8.02
N VAL A 105 -4.89 13.29 -7.36
CA VAL A 105 -5.08 14.65 -6.88
C VAL A 105 -5.31 14.61 -5.39
N VAL A 106 -4.41 15.24 -4.63
CA VAL A 106 -4.50 15.29 -3.16
C VAL A 106 -5.17 16.60 -2.75
N ALA A 107 -6.26 16.50 -2.00
CA ALA A 107 -7.01 17.64 -1.48
C ALA A 107 -7.12 17.59 0.04
N TRP A 108 -7.22 18.75 0.68
CA TRP A 108 -7.36 18.88 2.12
C TRP A 108 -8.60 19.71 2.46
N ARG A 109 -9.34 19.31 3.49
CA ARG A 109 -10.49 20.05 4.03
C ARG A 109 -10.39 20.17 5.54
N ARG A 110 -10.68 21.37 6.06
CA ARG A 110 -10.88 21.58 7.49
C ARG A 110 -12.37 21.43 7.81
N MET A 111 -12.68 20.60 8.79
CA MET A 111 -14.03 20.33 9.26
C MET A 111 -14.45 21.33 10.33
N ALA A 112 -15.76 21.54 10.49
CA ALA A 112 -16.31 22.40 11.54
C ALA A 112 -15.96 21.91 12.97
N SER A 113 -15.69 20.62 13.13
CA SER A 113 -15.22 20.01 14.38
C SER A 113 -13.76 20.36 14.74
N GLY A 114 -13.05 21.11 13.89
CA GLY A 114 -11.63 21.41 14.04
C GLY A 114 -10.69 20.31 13.51
N SER A 115 -11.24 19.18 13.04
CA SER A 115 -10.47 18.11 12.39
C SER A 115 -10.06 18.50 10.97
N SER A 116 -9.00 17.89 10.45
CA SER A 116 -8.58 18.04 9.04
C SER A 116 -8.69 16.71 8.31
N VAL A 117 -9.16 16.70 7.07
CA VAL A 117 -9.29 15.49 6.25
C VAL A 117 -8.41 15.64 5.02
N ARG A 118 -7.60 14.61 4.73
CA ARG A 118 -6.87 14.43 3.47
C ARG A 118 -7.67 13.51 2.56
N TYR A 119 -7.99 13.95 1.36
CA TYR A 119 -8.63 13.14 0.33
C TYR A 119 -7.61 12.82 -0.75
N VAL A 120 -7.62 11.56 -1.19
CA VAL A 120 -6.92 11.13 -2.39
C VAL A 120 -7.96 10.87 -3.46
N CYS A 121 -7.97 11.76 -4.45
CA CYS A 121 -8.90 11.73 -5.55
C CYS A 121 -8.20 11.23 -6.81
N LEU A 122 -8.93 10.51 -7.65
CA LEU A 122 -8.50 10.14 -8.99
C LEU A 122 -9.18 11.07 -9.99
N GLN A 123 -8.39 11.69 -10.86
CA GLN A 123 -8.90 12.48 -11.97
C GLN A 123 -8.64 11.74 -13.27
N SER A 124 -9.72 11.45 -14.01
CA SER A 124 -9.63 10.81 -15.33
C SER A 124 -9.02 11.77 -16.34
N LEU A 125 -7.97 11.33 -17.05
CA LEU A 125 -7.34 12.12 -18.10
C LEU A 125 -8.21 12.27 -19.35
N LYS A 126 -9.15 11.36 -19.56
CA LYS A 126 -10.07 11.40 -20.71
C LYS A 126 -11.23 12.36 -20.49
N THR A 127 -11.78 12.38 -19.28
CA THR A 127 -13.02 13.09 -18.98
C THR A 127 -12.85 14.30 -18.06
N GLY A 128 -11.68 14.47 -17.43
CA GLY A 128 -11.43 15.50 -16.41
C GLY A 128 -12.20 15.31 -15.09
N LYS A 129 -13.15 14.39 -15.05
CA LYS A 129 -13.94 14.04 -13.86
C LYS A 129 -13.09 13.47 -12.73
N CYS A 130 -13.53 13.70 -11.50
CA CYS A 130 -12.84 13.32 -10.28
C CYS A 130 -13.66 12.35 -9.43
N ALA A 131 -13.02 11.40 -8.76
CA ALA A 131 -13.64 10.52 -7.78
C ALA A 131 -12.75 10.39 -6.55
N VAL A 132 -13.33 10.35 -5.35
CA VAL A 132 -12.56 10.07 -4.12
C VAL A 132 -12.24 8.58 -4.05
N ALA A 133 -10.97 8.23 -3.95
CA ALA A 133 -10.52 6.86 -3.79
C ALA A 133 -10.28 6.49 -2.31
N SER A 134 -9.83 7.46 -1.51
CA SER A 134 -9.69 7.30 -0.06
C SER A 134 -9.72 8.66 0.66
N ALA A 135 -10.03 8.63 1.96
CA ALA A 135 -9.95 9.79 2.83
C ALA A 135 -9.31 9.40 4.18
N SER A 136 -8.54 10.30 4.76
CA SER A 136 -7.88 10.14 6.06
C SER A 136 -8.23 11.32 6.96
N LEU A 137 -8.84 11.02 8.12
CA LEU A 137 -9.24 12.02 9.12
C LEU A 137 -8.12 12.21 10.15
N PHE A 138 -7.75 13.46 10.40
CA PHE A 138 -6.76 13.89 11.37
C PHE A 138 -7.44 14.77 12.42
N THR A 139 -7.59 14.26 13.63
CA THR A 139 -8.07 15.01 14.80
C THR A 139 -6.87 15.55 15.59
N GLY A 140 -7.03 16.72 16.22
CA GLY A 140 -5.95 17.54 16.79
C GLY A 140 -5.09 16.93 17.91
N ASP A 141 -5.35 15.67 18.29
CA ASP A 141 -4.67 14.99 19.39
C ASP A 141 -3.73 13.87 18.92
N ALA A 142 -3.67 13.62 17.60
CA ALA A 142 -2.76 12.63 17.03
C ALA A 142 -1.36 13.24 16.83
N HIS A 143 -0.55 13.20 17.90
CA HIS A 143 0.90 13.27 17.75
C HIS A 143 1.34 12.22 16.71
N ASN A 144 1.73 12.69 15.52
CA ASN A 144 2.45 11.96 14.47
C ASN A 144 1.92 10.54 14.21
N LEU A 145 0.95 10.40 13.30
CA LEU A 145 0.69 9.08 12.72
C LEU A 145 1.99 8.54 12.11
N PRO A 146 2.42 7.32 12.48
CA PRO A 146 3.68 6.80 11.99
C PRO A 146 3.66 6.59 10.47
N PRO A 147 4.81 6.69 9.77
CA PRO A 147 4.90 6.72 8.30
C PRO A 147 4.26 5.53 7.56
N TRP A 148 3.96 4.43 8.24
CA TRP A 148 3.33 3.25 7.67
C TRP A 148 1.80 3.37 7.55
N VAL A 149 1.16 4.36 8.17
CA VAL A 149 -0.28 4.63 8.00
C VAL A 149 -0.56 5.15 6.58
N ASP A 150 0.38 5.91 5.99
CA ASP A 150 0.34 6.33 4.59
C ASP A 150 0.60 5.17 3.61
N ALA A 151 1.27 4.10 4.04
CA ALA A 151 1.61 2.95 3.19
C ALA A 151 0.39 2.13 2.71
N ASN A 152 -0.80 2.38 3.28
CA ASN A 152 -2.03 1.72 2.85
C ASN A 152 -2.82 2.53 1.79
N THR A 153 -2.47 3.80 1.55
CA THR A 153 -3.19 4.64 0.59
C THR A 153 -3.07 4.08 -0.83
N ASP A 154 -1.87 3.69 -1.26
CA ASP A 154 -1.65 3.08 -2.58
C ASP A 154 -2.51 1.84 -2.80
N ARG A 155 -2.63 1.00 -1.77
CA ARG A 155 -3.44 -0.22 -1.80
C ARG A 155 -4.93 0.11 -1.85
N GLN A 156 -5.39 1.11 -1.09
CA GLN A 156 -6.77 1.57 -1.13
C GLN A 156 -7.13 2.15 -2.49
N VAL A 157 -6.25 2.94 -3.09
CA VAL A 157 -6.43 3.50 -4.44
C VAL A 157 -6.49 2.37 -5.49
N ALA A 158 -5.55 1.42 -5.43
CA ALA A 158 -5.54 0.26 -6.32
C ALA A 158 -6.81 -0.60 -6.17
N ASP A 159 -7.28 -0.81 -4.93
CA ASP A 159 -8.52 -1.54 -4.67
C ASP A 159 -9.76 -0.78 -5.16
N ALA A 160 -9.78 0.54 -5.07
CA ALA A 160 -10.86 1.38 -5.57
C ALA A 160 -10.95 1.31 -7.11
N LEU A 161 -9.80 1.38 -7.80
CA LEU A 161 -9.71 1.19 -9.25
C LEU A 161 -10.18 -0.21 -9.68
N ARG A 162 -9.74 -1.25 -8.97
CA ARG A 162 -10.12 -2.64 -9.26
C ARG A 162 -11.60 -2.92 -9.08
N ARG A 163 -12.25 -2.28 -8.10
CA ARG A 163 -13.65 -2.53 -7.76
C ARG A 163 -14.64 -1.74 -8.62
N SER A 164 -14.19 -0.81 -9.45
CA SER A 164 -15.01 0.01 -10.37
C SER A 164 -16.19 0.77 -9.71
N LYS A 165 -16.18 0.94 -8.38
CA LYS A 165 -17.26 1.60 -7.61
C LYS A 165 -17.01 3.09 -7.38
N LEU A 166 -16.10 3.69 -8.14
CA LEU A 166 -15.79 5.11 -8.04
C LEU A 166 -16.95 5.93 -8.59
N GLN A 167 -17.49 6.83 -7.76
CA GLN A 167 -18.46 7.82 -8.19
C GLN A 167 -17.70 9.03 -8.74
N TRP A 168 -17.92 9.33 -10.03
CA TRP A 168 -17.21 10.37 -10.76
C TRP A 168 -18.02 11.66 -10.83
N PHE A 169 -17.39 12.77 -10.45
CA PHE A 169 -17.99 14.11 -10.37
C PHE A 169 -17.25 15.11 -11.26
N GLY A 170 -17.87 16.27 -11.52
CA GLY A 170 -17.28 17.29 -12.38
C GLY A 170 -16.09 17.98 -11.74
N THR A 171 -16.08 18.07 -10.40
CA THR A 171 -15.01 18.71 -9.65
C THR A 171 -14.53 17.87 -8.46
N VAL A 172 -13.34 18.17 -7.96
CA VAL A 172 -12.80 17.56 -6.73
C VAL A 172 -13.69 17.91 -5.52
N GLY A 173 -14.21 19.14 -5.47
CA GLY A 173 -15.08 19.60 -4.38
C GLY A 173 -16.36 18.80 -4.26
N GLU A 174 -17.06 18.59 -5.39
CA GLU A 174 -18.27 17.76 -5.46
C GLU A 174 -18.01 16.31 -5.01
N ALA A 175 -16.89 15.73 -5.43
CA ALA A 175 -16.50 14.38 -5.04
C ALA A 175 -16.27 14.28 -3.52
N MET A 176 -15.64 15.29 -2.93
CA MET A 176 -15.43 15.37 -1.48
C MET A 176 -16.75 15.56 -0.72
N ASP A 177 -17.65 16.43 -1.21
CA ASP A 177 -18.96 16.66 -0.58
C ASP A 177 -19.83 15.41 -0.61
N SER A 178 -19.80 14.66 -1.72
CA SER A 178 -20.48 13.37 -1.82
C SER A 178 -19.87 12.34 -0.88
N TRP A 179 -18.54 12.28 -0.76
CA TRP A 179 -17.87 11.38 0.18
C TRP A 179 -18.28 11.68 1.63
N ASP A 180 -18.24 12.95 2.03
CA ASP A 180 -18.61 13.40 3.37
C ASP A 180 -20.08 13.14 3.69
N SER A 181 -20.98 13.18 2.70
CA SER A 181 -22.41 12.88 2.88
C SER A 181 -22.72 11.40 3.08
N ASN A 182 -21.80 10.51 2.69
CA ASN A 182 -21.94 9.06 2.82
C ASN A 182 -21.32 8.50 4.12
N LEU A 183 -20.77 9.39 4.97
CA LEU A 183 -20.03 9.07 6.20
C LEU A 183 -20.93 9.03 7.44
#